data_AF-A0A7J5D927-F1
#
_entry.id   AF-A0A7J5D927-F1
#
_cell.length_a   1.000
_cell.length_b   1.000
_cell.length_c   1.000
_cell.angle_alpha   90.00
_cell.angle_beta   90.00
_cell.angle_gamma   90.00
#
_symmetry.space_group_name_H-M   'P 1'
#
loop_
_entity.id
_entity.type
_entity.pdbx_description
1 polymer ?
#
loop_
_entity_poly.entity_id
_entity_poly.type
_entity_poly.pdbx_seq_one_letter_code
_entity_poly.pdbx_strand_id
1 'polypeptide(L)' 'MMIKSVQHTAAAGDAAALGLALAVARELHPPVRRAAELAPAVSQPKQHRASGRRRTVRS' A
#
# COMPACT_ATOMS: atom_id res chain seq x y z
N MET A 1 -23.21 -30.42 7.30
CA MET A 1 -23.26 -29.11 8.00
C MET A 1 -22.97 -28.03 6.98
N MET A 2 -23.88 -27.07 6.78
CA MET A 2 -23.72 -25.99 5.79
C MET A 2 -23.15 -24.74 6.47
N ILE A 3 -21.98 -24.28 6.01
CA ILE A 3 -21.35 -23.05 6.49
C ILE A 3 -21.93 -21.90 5.67
N LYS A 4 -22.60 -20.93 6.31
CA LYS A 4 -23.17 -19.76 5.62
C LYS A 4 -22.17 -18.62 5.67
N SER A 5 -21.76 -18.11 4.51
CA SER A 5 -20.98 -16.88 4.44
C SER A 5 -21.89 -15.68 4.69
N VAL A 6 -21.61 -14.91 5.75
CA VAL A 6 -22.31 -13.65 6.03
C VAL A 6 -21.42 -12.51 5.56
N GLN A 7 -21.88 -11.75 4.57
CA GLN A 7 -21.21 -10.55 4.10
C GLN A 7 -21.50 -9.42 5.09
N HIS A 8 -20.49 -8.97 5.81
CA HIS A 8 -20.61 -7.78 6.65
C HIS A 8 -20.40 -6.55 5.78
N THR A 9 -21.48 -5.98 5.27
CA THR A 9 -21.47 -4.62 4.71
C THR A 9 -21.51 -3.64 5.88
N ALA A 10 -20.43 -3.57 6.65
CA ALA A 10 -20.21 -2.38 7.47
C ALA A 10 -20.16 -1.20 6.50
N ALA A 11 -20.99 -0.18 6.72
CA ALA A 11 -20.98 1.03 5.91
C ALA A 11 -19.53 1.45 5.71
N ALA A 12 -19.06 1.43 4.46
CA ALA A 12 -17.71 1.81 4.14
C ALA A 12 -17.53 3.22 4.67
N GLY A 13 -16.87 3.32 5.83
CA GLY A 13 -16.67 4.57 6.53
C GLY A 13 -16.03 5.54 5.56
N ASP A 14 -16.57 6.76 5.53
CA ASP A 14 -16.13 7.85 4.68
C ASP A 14 -14.62 7.78 4.41
N ALA A 15 -14.24 7.65 3.14
CA ALA A 15 -12.84 7.52 2.74
C ALA A 15 -12.01 8.73 3.18
N ALA A 16 -12.63 9.92 3.29
CA ALA A 16 -11.97 11.10 3.81
C ALA A 16 -11.69 10.97 5.32
N ALA A 17 -12.67 10.53 6.11
CA ALA A 17 -12.49 10.21 7.53
C ALA A 17 -11.43 9.13 7.76
N LEU A 18 -11.39 8.08 6.92
CA LEU A 18 -10.35 7.06 6.97
C LEU A 18 -8.96 7.65 6.66
N GLY A 19 -8.86 8.49 5.63
CA GLY A 19 -7.62 9.18 5.27
C GLY A 19 -7.10 10.05 6.41
N LEU A 20 -7.99 10.80 7.07
CA LEU A 20 -7.66 11.61 8.24
C LEU A 20 -7.17 10.74 9.41
N ALA A 21 -7.91 9.69 9.75
CA ALA A 21 -7.52 8.78 10.83
C ALA A 21 -6.13 8.16 10.60
N LEU A 22 -5.82 7.78 9.37
CA LEU A 22 -4.50 7.27 9.00
C LEU A 22 -3.39 8.33 9.06
N ALA A 23 -3.69 9.58 8.73
CA ALA A 23 -2.74 10.68 8.87
C ALA A 23 -2.40 10.93 10.34
N VAL A 24 -3.42 11.07 11.20
CA VAL A 24 -3.26 11.25 12.65
C VAL A 24 -2.52 10.07 13.26
N ALA A 25 -2.86 8.84 12.87
CA ALA A 25 -2.15 7.65 13.35
C ALA A 25 -0.65 7.68 13.02
N ARG A 26 -0.24 8.21 11.85
CA ARG A 26 1.19 8.33 11.49
C ARG A 26 1.91 9.41 12.28
N GLU A 27 1.22 10.47 12.66
CA GLU A 27 1.76 11.53 13.51
C GLU A 27 1.98 11.02 14.94
N LEU A 28 1.01 10.28 15.49
CA LEU A 28 1.09 9.73 16.84
C LEU A 28 1.98 8.48 16.94
N HIS A 29 2.03 7.68 15.87
CA HIS A 29 2.80 6.44 15.81
C HIS A 29 3.81 6.53 14.67
N PRO A 30 5.00 7.09 14.93
CA PRO A 30 6.06 7.08 13.94
C PRO A 30 6.33 5.63 13.50
N PRO A 31 6.57 5.38 12.21
CA PRO A 31 6.76 4.04 11.70
C PRO A 31 7.98 3.41 12.36
N VAL A 32 7.73 2.46 13.26
CA VAL A 32 8.80 1.69 13.88
C VAL A 32 9.38 0.78 12.82
N ARG A 33 10.69 0.93 12.56
CA ARG A 33 11.41 0.01 11.68
C ARG A 33 11.34 -1.38 12.31
N ARG A 34 10.73 -2.33 11.60
CA ARG A 34 10.82 -3.73 12.00
C ARG A 34 12.28 -4.15 11.95
N ALA A 35 12.69 -4.87 12.97
CA ALA A 35 14.03 -5.44 13.05
C ALA A 35 14.26 -6.40 11.87
N ALA A 36 15.51 -6.52 11.42
CA ALA A 36 15.85 -7.14 10.14
C ALA A 36 15.46 -8.62 10.08
N GLU A 37 15.41 -9.29 11.22
CA GLU A 37 15.00 -10.67 11.40
C GLU A 37 13.48 -10.89 11.24
N LEU A 38 12.67 -9.83 11.35
CA LEU A 38 11.22 -9.85 11.15
C LEU A 38 10.79 -9.34 9.76
N ALA A 39 11.75 -8.93 8.94
CA ALA A 39 11.46 -8.50 7.59
C ALA A 39 11.11 -9.73 6.72
N PRO A 40 9.94 -9.76 6.05
CA PRO A 40 9.66 -10.83 5.10
C PRO A 40 10.73 -10.83 4.01
N ALA A 41 11.24 -12.01 3.65
CA ALA A 41 12.36 -12.19 2.71
C ALA A 41 12.02 -11.81 1.23
N VAL A 42 10.89 -11.15 0.97
CA VAL A 42 10.32 -10.93 -0.37
C VAL A 42 9.59 -9.59 -0.36
N SER A 43 9.70 -8.65 -1.31
CA SER A 43 10.54 -8.46 -2.48
C SER A 43 10.70 -6.95 -2.59
N GLN A 44 11.90 -6.44 -2.87
CA GLN A 44 12.02 -5.03 -3.24
C GLN A 44 11.14 -4.78 -4.48
N PRO A 45 10.22 -3.79 -4.47
CA PRO A 45 9.52 -3.41 -5.69
C PRO A 45 10.58 -2.96 -6.70
N LYS A 46 10.69 -3.69 -7.81
CA LYS A 46 11.59 -3.37 -8.92
C LYS A 46 11.27 -1.94 -9.35
N GLN A 47 12.20 -1.00 -9.09
CA GLN A 47 12.08 0.35 -9.61
C GLN A 47 12.03 0.25 -11.14
N HIS A 48 10.83 0.36 -11.71
CA HIS A 48 10.67 0.54 -13.15
C HIS A 48 11.23 1.91 -13.50
N ARG A 49 12.55 1.98 -13.77
CA ARG A 49 13.10 3.09 -14.52
C ARG A 49 12.52 2.96 -15.93
N ALA A 50 11.52 3.78 -16.23
CA ALA A 50 11.10 4.00 -17.60
C ALA A 50 12.34 4.52 -18.36
N SER A 51 13.03 3.65 -19.07
CA SER A 51 14.10 4.09 -19.96
C SER A 51 13.42 4.83 -21.11
N GLY A 52 13.45 6.16 -21.03
CA GLY A 52 12.96 7.04 -22.07
C GLY A 52 13.79 6.84 -23.34
N ARG A 53 13.40 5.85 -24.16
CA ARG A 53 13.95 5.67 -25.50
C ARG A 53 13.37 6.76 -26.41
N ARG A 54 13.96 7.96 -26.36
CA ARG A 54 13.75 9.00 -27.36
C ARG A 54 14.24 8.47 -28.71
N ARG A 55 13.30 8.11 -29.58
CA ARG A 55 13.56 7.77 -30.97
C ARG A 55 13.66 9.11 -31.73
N THR A 56 14.88 9.60 -31.96
CA THR A 56 15.09 10.71 -32.91
C THR A 56 15.16 10.12 -34.31
N VAL A 57 14.15 10.37 -35.13
CA VAL A 57 14.25 10.17 -36.58
C VAL A 57 14.95 11.42 -37.12
N ARG A 58 16.14 11.24 -37.70
CA ARG A 58 16.82 12.25 -38.51
C ARG A 58 17.23 11.59 -39.83
N SER A 59 17.13 12.42 -40.88
CA SER A 59 17.23 12.20 -42.34
C SER A 59 16.05 11.47 -42.97
#